data_AF-A0A2T4TWA9-F1
#
_entry.id   AF-A0A2T4TWA9-F1
#
_cell.length_a   1.000
_cell.length_b   1.000
_cell.length_c   1.000
_cell.angle_alpha   90.00
_cell.angle_beta   90.00
_cell.angle_gamma   90.00
#
_symmetry.space_group_name_H-M   'P 1'
#
loop_
_entity.id
_entity.type
_entity.pdbx_description
1 polymer ?
#
loop_
_entity_poly.entity_id
_entity_poly.type
_entity_poly.pdbx_seq_one_letter_code
_entity_poly.pdbx_strand_id
1 'polypeptide(L)' 'MSLAQEILDILYRDPGTHRASKDALSDWILDSQPHGSPLDGTAVIQYLAEHQPDILARLKINTHVKEEIARVLDAIGHK' A
#
# COMPACT_ATOMS: atom_id res chain seq x y z
N MET A 1 4.99 13.69 3.77
CA MET A 1 4.33 12.53 4.42
C MET A 1 5.07 11.28 4.01
N SER A 2 4.91 10.14 4.69
CA SER A 2 5.48 8.88 4.22
C SER A 2 4.60 8.27 3.12
N LEU A 3 5.21 7.54 2.18
CA LEU A 3 4.49 6.85 1.11
C LEU A 3 3.39 5.91 1.65
N ALA A 4 3.68 5.20 2.75
CA ALA A 4 2.69 4.36 3.42
C ALA A 4 1.45 5.17 3.85
N GLN A 5 1.66 6.36 4.42
CA GLN A 5 0.55 7.20 4.87
C GLN A 5 -0.26 7.75 3.69
N GLU A 6 0.39 8.12 2.59
CA GLU A 6 -0.29 8.58 1.37
C GLU A 6 -1.11 7.46 0.73
N ILE A 7 -0.56 6.24 0.66
CA ILE A 7 -1.29 5.05 0.20
C ILE A 7 -2.52 4.82 1.07
N LEU A 8 -2.36 4.79 2.40
CA LEU A 8 -3.48 4.57 3.31
C LEU A 8 -4.54 5.65 3.20
N ASP A 9 -4.16 6.92 3.10
CA ASP A 9 -5.12 8.02 2.94
C ASP A 9 -5.93 7.87 1.65
N ILE A 10 -5.29 7.51 0.53
CA ILE A 10 -5.96 7.24 -0.74
C ILE A 10 -6.92 6.04 -0.60
N LEU A 11 -6.46 4.92 -0.06
CA LEU A 11 -7.27 3.71 0.07
C LEU A 11 -8.48 3.91 0.97
N TYR A 12 -8.28 4.55 2.12
CA TYR A 12 -9.35 4.75 3.08
C TYR A 12 -10.39 5.77 2.60
N ARG A 13 -9.97 6.78 1.82
CA ARG A 13 -10.88 7.73 1.17
C ARG A 13 -11.53 7.20 -0.10
N ASP A 14 -10.96 6.20 -0.76
CA ASP A 14 -11.54 5.59 -1.95
C ASP A 14 -12.79 4.77 -1.60
N PRO A 15 -13.99 5.17 -2.04
CA PRO A 15 -15.21 4.39 -1.84
C PRO A 15 -15.22 3.10 -2.69
N GLY A 16 -14.38 3.03 -3.73
CA GLY A 16 -14.24 1.86 -4.59
C GLY A 16 -13.39 0.73 -3.99
N THR A 17 -12.71 0.99 -2.87
CA THR A 17 -11.94 -0.04 -2.17
C THR A 17 -12.85 -0.77 -1.19
N HIS A 18 -13.01 -2.09 -1.39
CA HIS A 18 -13.87 -2.93 -0.57
C HIS A 18 -13.46 -2.89 0.91
N ARG A 19 -14.46 -2.82 1.80
CA ARG A 19 -14.24 -2.80 3.26
C ARG A 19 -13.39 -3.97 3.75
N ALA A 20 -13.65 -5.18 3.24
CA ALA A 20 -12.91 -6.38 3.60
C ALA A 20 -11.40 -6.26 3.29
N SER A 21 -11.03 -5.58 2.20
CA SER A 21 -9.63 -5.36 1.85
C SER A 21 -8.96 -4.34 2.77
N LYS A 22 -9.71 -3.31 3.20
CA LYS A 22 -9.24 -2.33 4.21
C LYS A 22 -9.03 -3.01 5.56
N ASP A 23 -10.00 -3.81 5.99
CA ASP A 23 -9.94 -4.55 7.24
C ASP A 23 -8.73 -5.52 7.23
N ALA A 24 -8.54 -6.30 6.15
CA ALA A 24 -7.39 -7.20 6.01
C ALA A 24 -6.02 -6.48 5.98
N LEU A 25 -5.94 -5.31 5.34
CA LEU A 25 -4.72 -4.49 5.35
C LEU A 25 -4.44 -3.95 6.76
N SER A 26 -5.46 -3.52 7.48
CA SER A 26 -5.34 -3.06 8.86
C SER A 26 -4.87 -4.16 9.79
N ASP A 27 -5.45 -5.35 9.70
CA ASP A 27 -5.05 -6.50 10.51
C ASP A 27 -3.58 -6.85 10.24
N TRP A 28 -3.18 -6.92 8.96
CA TRP A 28 -1.79 -7.17 8.60
C TRP A 28 -0.83 -6.09 9.14
N ILE A 29 -1.20 -4.81 9.07
CA ILE A 29 -0.38 -3.72 9.62
C ILE A 29 -0.19 -3.91 11.13
N LEU A 30 -1.26 -4.21 11.87
CA LEU A 30 -1.21 -4.38 13.32
C LEU A 30 -0.37 -5.60 13.73
N ASP A 31 -0.43 -6.67 12.94
CA ASP A 31 0.26 -7.93 13.21
C ASP A 31 1.73 -7.93 12.77
N SER A 32 2.05 -7.26 11.65
CA SER A 32 3.34 -7.44 10.96
C SER A 32 4.25 -6.22 10.99
N GLN A 33 3.74 -5.01 11.25
CA GLN A 33 4.57 -3.80 11.28
C GLN A 33 5.03 -3.48 12.71
N PRO A 34 6.27 -2.97 12.89
CA PRO A 34 6.77 -2.63 14.22
C PRO A 34 5.97 -1.50 14.87
N HIS A 35 5.50 -1.76 16.09
CA HIS A 35 4.75 -0.78 16.87
C HIS A 35 5.66 0.40 17.25
N GLY A 36 5.19 1.63 17.03
CA GLY A 36 5.95 2.85 17.33
C GLY A 36 6.97 3.26 16.28
N SER A 37 7.09 2.53 15.16
CA SER A 37 7.89 2.93 14.00
C SER A 37 7.01 3.47 12.87
N PRO A 38 7.53 4.36 12.01
CA PRO A 38 6.84 4.74 10.78
C PRO A 38 6.52 3.50 9.94
N LEU A 39 5.32 3.46 9.36
CA LEU A 39 4.93 2.39 8.43
C LEU A 39 5.86 2.37 7.22
N ASP A 40 6.34 1.17 6.88
CA ASP A 40 7.20 0.97 5.72
C ASP A 40 6.35 0.91 4.45
N GLY A 41 6.50 1.93 3.59
CA GLY A 41 5.80 2.00 2.30
C GLY A 41 6.16 0.83 1.37
N THR A 42 7.38 0.30 1.47
CA THR A 42 7.82 -0.86 0.69
C THR A 42 7.06 -2.11 1.11
N ALA A 43 6.97 -2.35 2.43
CA ALA A 43 6.24 -3.49 2.97
C ALA A 43 4.74 -3.42 2.61
N VAL A 44 4.14 -2.23 2.68
CA VAL A 44 2.74 -2.02 2.27
C VAL A 44 2.55 -2.33 0.79
N ILE A 45 3.42 -1.85 -0.09
CA ILE A 45 3.34 -2.13 -1.53
C ILE A 45 3.53 -3.62 -1.82
N GLN A 46 4.44 -4.30 -1.13
CA GLN A 46 4.65 -5.74 -1.26
C GLN A 46 3.41 -6.53 -0.83
N TYR A 47 2.83 -6.21 0.33
CA TYR A 47 1.60 -6.84 0.79
C TYR A 47 0.46 -6.66 -0.21
N LEU A 48 0.28 -5.46 -0.75
CA LEU A 48 -0.75 -5.19 -1.75
C LEU A 48 -0.48 -5.94 -3.06
N ALA A 49 0.77 -6.07 -3.48
CA ALA A 49 1.13 -6.84 -4.68
C ALA A 49 0.78 -8.33 -4.53
N GLU A 50 1.01 -8.90 -3.35
CA GLU A 50 0.82 -10.32 -3.08
C GLU A 50 -0.64 -10.69 -2.79
N HIS A 51 -1.34 -9.88 -1.99
CA HIS A 51 -2.66 -10.23 -1.46
C HIS A 51 -3.81 -9.43 -2.06
N GLN A 52 -3.54 -8.25 -2.63
CA GLN A 52 -4.58 -7.32 -3.09
C GLN A 52 -4.20 -6.64 -4.43
N PRO A 53 -3.88 -7.39 -5.50
CA PRO A 53 -3.36 -6.84 -6.74
C PRO A 53 -4.32 -5.85 -7.43
N ASP A 54 -5.63 -6.03 -7.26
CA ASP A 54 -6.65 -5.10 -7.78
C ASP A 54 -6.54 -3.71 -7.15
N ILE A 55 -6.22 -3.65 -5.85
CA ILE A 55 -6.04 -2.39 -5.13
C ILE A 55 -4.73 -1.74 -5.54
N LEU A 56 -3.66 -2.52 -5.68
CA LEU A 56 -2.40 -2.01 -6.20
C LEU A 56 -2.57 -1.43 -7.61
N ALA A 57 -3.32 -2.09 -8.49
CA ALA A 57 -3.62 -1.60 -9.84
C ALA A 57 -4.31 -0.23 -9.82
N ARG A 58 -5.24 0.00 -8.87
CA ARG A 58 -5.89 1.30 -8.66
C ARG A 58 -4.93 2.37 -8.15
N LEU A 59 -4.01 2.01 -7.24
CA LEU A 59 -3.01 2.96 -6.78
C LEU A 59 -2.03 3.36 -7.89
N LYS A 60 -1.71 2.44 -8.80
CA LYS A 60 -0.82 2.72 -9.96
C LYS A 60 -1.39 3.71 -10.97
N ILE A 61 -2.70 3.97 -10.97
CA ILE A 61 -3.32 5.02 -11.81
C ILE A 61 -3.46 6.35 -11.08
N ASN A 62 -3.25 6.39 -9.75
CA ASN A 62 -3.34 7.61 -8.97
C ASN A 62 -2.09 8.49 -9.21
N THR A 63 -2.27 9.67 -9.78
CA THR A 63 -1.16 10.57 -10.17
C THR A 63 -0.29 11.02 -9.02
N HIS A 64 -0.79 10.95 -7.78
CA HIS A 64 -0.06 11.36 -6.60
C HIS A 64 1.02 10.34 -6.17
N VAL A 65 0.73 9.05 -6.31
CA VAL A 65 1.60 7.97 -5.78
C VAL A 65 2.13 7.02 -6.86
N LYS A 66 1.64 7.11 -8.11
CA LYS A 66 1.99 6.17 -9.19
C LYS A 66 3.50 6.06 -9.45
N GLU A 67 4.23 7.17 -9.42
CA GLU A 67 5.65 7.20 -9.77
C GLU A 67 6.48 6.56 -8.65
N GLU A 68 6.13 6.84 -7.40
CA GLU A 68 6.82 6.28 -6.26
C GLU A 68 6.52 4.79 -6.10
N ILE A 69 5.27 4.37 -6.32
CA ILE A 69 4.91 2.95 -6.38
C ILE A 69 5.69 2.24 -7.48
N ALA A 70 5.81 2.83 -8.68
CA ALA A 70 6.57 2.25 -9.77
C ALA A 70 8.06 2.08 -9.41
N ARG A 71 8.67 3.08 -8.76
CA ARG A 71 10.07 3.01 -8.29
C ARG A 71 10.28 1.91 -7.26
N VAL A 72 9.37 1.78 -6.30
CA VAL A 72 9.45 0.72 -5.28
C VAL A 72 9.31 -0.66 -5.93
N LEU A 73 8.33 -0.83 -6.82
CA LEU A 73 8.11 -2.09 -7.54
C LEU A 73 9.31 -2.48 -8.42
N ASP A 74 9.98 -1.51 -9.05
CA ASP A 74 11.20 -1.74 -9.82
C ASP A 74 12.38 -2.15 -8.91
N ALA A 75 12.54 -1.46 -7.79
CA ALA A 75 13.59 -1.75 -6.81
C ALA A 75 13.46 -3.15 -6.18
N ILE A 76 12.24 -3.65 -6.01
CA ILE A 76 12.01 -5.02 -5.49
C ILE A 76 12.04 -6.08 -6.60
N GLY A 77 11.74 -5.71 -7.86
CA GLY A 77 11.74 -6.60 -9.02
C GLY A 77 13.12 -6.83 -9.64
N HIS A 78 14.11 -6.00 -9.31
CA HIS A 78 15.51 -6.17 -9.68
C HIS A 78 16.27 -7.12 -8.74
N LYS A 79 15.81 -8.37 -8.64
CA LYS A 79 16.54 -9.47 -7.98
C LYS A 79 16.56 -10.74 -8.82
#